data_AF-A0A432NAH5-F1
#
_entry.id   AF-A0A432NAH5-F1
#
_cell.length_a   1.000
_cell.length_b   1.000
_cell.length_c   1.000
_cell.angle_alpha   90.00
_cell.angle_beta   90.00
_cell.angle_gamma   90.00
#
_symmetry.space_group_name_H-M   'P 1'
#
loop_
_entity.id
_entity.type
_entity.pdbx_description
1 polymer ?
#
loop_
_entity_poly.entity_id
_entity_poly.type
_entity_poly.pdbx_seq_one_letter_code
_entity_poly.pdbx_strand_id
1 'polypeptide(L)'
;MDYMPFVQLLSEASASWQMPEREIVPGFSKRPGKYHQYECAALEEAFCMAQEFPGTEAQIWSDMAELITAMNAELRAVGAHELKIVDYRTFLALLDTGSEPFDA
;
A
#
# COMPACT_ATOMS: atom_id res chain seq x y z
N MET A 1 7.09 8.11 -19.90
CA MET A 1 6.54 7.09 -18.99
C MET A 1 7.45 7.09 -17.78
N ASP A 2 7.14 7.93 -16.80
CA ASP A 2 7.95 8.09 -15.58
C ASP A 2 7.59 6.98 -14.60
N TYR A 3 8.32 5.87 -14.68
CA TYR A 3 8.34 4.78 -13.70
C TYR A 3 9.07 5.23 -12.42
N MET A 4 8.59 6.29 -11.74
CA MET A 4 9.36 6.93 -10.68
C MET A 4 8.59 7.46 -9.43
N PRO A 5 7.34 7.08 -9.08
CA PRO A 5 6.81 7.48 -7.78
C PRO A 5 7.30 6.55 -6.64
N PHE A 6 7.22 5.23 -6.81
CA PHE A 6 7.49 4.27 -5.73
C PHE A 6 8.98 4.14 -5.37
N VAL A 7 9.86 4.09 -6.39
CA VAL A 7 11.31 4.00 -6.20
C VAL A 7 11.89 5.27 -5.58
N GLN A 8 11.35 6.43 -5.98
CA GLN A 8 11.76 7.72 -5.43
C GLN A 8 11.32 7.84 -3.96
N LEU A 9 10.14 7.29 -3.62
CA LEU A 9 9.64 7.17 -2.24
C LEU A 9 10.47 6.21 -1.38
N LEU A 10 10.98 5.09 -1.91
CA LEU A 10 11.91 4.22 -1.17
C LEU A 10 13.22 4.94 -0.85
N SER A 11 13.70 5.75 -1.79
CA SER A 11 14.91 6.55 -1.61
C SER A 11 14.70 7.71 -0.64
N GLU A 12 13.54 8.38 -0.67
CA GLU A 12 13.17 9.46 0.25
C GLU A 12 12.83 8.95 1.65
N ALA A 13 12.14 7.81 1.76
CA ALA A 13 11.96 7.11 3.02
C ALA A 13 13.34 6.78 3.58
N SER A 14 14.21 6.08 2.86
CA SER A 14 15.57 5.77 3.33
C SER A 14 16.38 7.01 3.73
N ALA A 15 16.23 8.15 3.05
CA ALA A 15 16.93 9.40 3.37
C ALA A 15 16.33 10.12 4.60
N SER A 16 15.03 9.95 4.86
CA SER A 16 14.29 10.53 5.99
C SER A 16 14.42 9.71 7.29
N TRP A 17 15.12 8.57 7.27
CA TRP A 17 15.44 7.76 8.46
C TRP A 17 16.56 8.36 9.33
N GLN A 18 16.90 9.64 9.12
CA GLN A 18 17.43 10.47 10.20
C GLN A 18 16.30 10.77 11.21
N MET A 19 15.94 9.72 11.96
CA MET A 19 15.10 9.67 13.16
C MET A 19 14.42 11.00 13.53
N PRO A 20 13.17 11.25 13.11
CA PRO A 20 12.32 12.12 13.87
C PRO A 20 11.99 11.42 15.19
N GLU A 21 11.99 12.21 16.26
CA GLU A 21 11.75 11.80 17.65
C GLU A 21 10.71 10.68 17.78
N ARG A 22 11.03 9.71 18.64
CA ARG A 22 10.15 8.63 19.07
C ARG A 22 8.81 9.20 19.57
N GLU A 23 7.85 9.39 18.68
CA GLU A 23 6.44 9.56 19.05
C GLU A 23 5.90 8.21 19.48
N ILE A 24 6.20 7.83 20.72
CA ILE A 24 5.42 6.82 21.43
C ILE A 24 4.06 7.47 21.68
N VAL A 25 3.07 7.21 20.82
CA VAL A 25 1.71 7.70 21.03
C VAL A 25 0.86 6.61 21.70
N PRO A 26 0.52 6.75 22.99
CA PRO A 26 -0.46 5.89 23.63
C PRO A 26 -1.86 6.40 23.28
N GLY A 27 -2.61 5.66 22.47
CA GLY A 27 -4.02 5.96 22.22
C GLY A 27 -4.46 5.72 20.76
N PHE A 28 -5.38 4.78 20.60
CA PHE A 28 -5.89 4.22 19.37
C PHE A 28 -6.71 5.15 18.43
N SER A 29 -6.57 6.48 18.44
CA SER A 29 -7.61 7.35 17.85
C SER A 29 -7.25 8.41 16.82
N LYS A 30 -5.99 8.59 16.39
CA LYS A 30 -5.68 9.46 15.23
C LYS A 30 -4.53 8.95 14.37
N ARG A 31 -4.76 7.87 13.64
CA ARG A 31 -3.83 7.44 12.59
C ARG A 31 -3.70 8.55 11.54
N PRO A 32 -2.49 9.07 11.27
CA PRO A 32 -2.31 10.17 10.32
C PRO A 32 -2.83 9.81 8.92
N GLY A 33 -3.46 10.77 8.23
CA GLY A 33 -4.04 10.56 6.90
C GLY A 33 -3.05 10.05 5.85
N LYS A 34 -1.75 10.34 6.01
CA LYS A 34 -0.68 9.82 5.15
C LYS A 34 -0.66 8.29 5.06
N TYR A 35 -0.99 7.59 6.15
CA TYR A 35 -1.02 6.13 6.12
C TYR A 35 -2.14 5.61 5.22
N HIS A 36 -3.30 6.28 5.22
CA HIS A 36 -4.39 5.93 4.31
C HIS A 36 -4.01 6.18 2.85
N GLN A 37 -3.29 7.27 2.57
CA GLN A 37 -2.78 7.55 1.23
C GLN A 37 -1.82 6.45 0.74
N TYR A 38 -0.95 5.93 1.61
CA TYR A 38 -0.05 4.83 1.26
C TYR A 38 -0.81 3.53 0.96
N GLU A 39 -1.86 3.24 1.73
CA GLU A 39 -2.72 2.06 1.47
C GLU A 39 -3.44 2.17 0.13
N CYS A 40 -3.97 3.35 -0.19
CA CYS A 40 -4.59 3.62 -1.48
C CYS A 40 -3.60 3.47 -2.63
N ALA A 41 -2.39 4.03 -2.50
CA ALA A 41 -1.35 3.91 -3.53
C ALA A 41 -0.95 2.45 -3.77
N ALA A 42 -0.78 1.66 -2.70
CA ALA A 42 -0.47 0.24 -2.82
C ALA A 42 -1.59 -0.55 -3.51
N LEU A 43 -2.86 -0.22 -3.22
CA LEU A 43 -4.01 -0.83 -3.89
C LEU A 43 -4.10 -0.41 -5.36
N GLU A 44 -3.89 0.85 -5.69
CA GLU A 44 -3.86 1.36 -7.06
C GLU A 44 -2.77 0.67 -7.89
N GLU A 45 -1.57 0.48 -7.32
CA GLU A 45 -0.48 -0.23 -8.00
C GLU A 45 -0.84 -1.70 -8.27
N ALA A 46 -1.43 -2.38 -7.27
CA ALA A 46 -1.92 -3.75 -7.43
C ALA A 46 -3.00 -3.85 -8.52
N PHE A 47 -3.90 -2.86 -8.61
CA PHE A 47 -4.92 -2.81 -9.65
C PHE A 47 -4.32 -2.61 -11.04
N CYS A 48 -3.40 -1.66 -11.20
CA CYS A 48 -2.73 -1.43 -12.48
C CYS A 48 -2.00 -2.69 -12.96
N MET A 49 -1.24 -3.34 -12.07
CA MET A 49 -0.57 -4.60 -12.42
C MET A 49 -1.55 -5.70 -12.79
N ALA A 50 -2.66 -5.85 -12.07
CA ALA A 50 -3.66 -6.88 -12.36
C ALA A 50 -4.38 -6.65 -13.70
N GLN A 51 -4.61 -5.38 -14.07
CA GLN A 51 -5.16 -5.02 -15.38
C GLN A 51 -4.16 -5.27 -16.53
N GLU A 52 -2.87 -5.00 -16.30
CA GLU A 52 -1.82 -5.24 -17.30
C GLU A 52 -1.55 -6.74 -17.51
N PHE A 53 -1.74 -7.56 -16.47
CA PHE A 53 -1.47 -9.00 -16.48
C PHE A 53 -2.67 -9.84 -16.01
N PRO A 54 -3.75 -9.92 -16.81
CA PRO A 54 -4.93 -10.72 -16.46
C PRO A 54 -4.57 -12.20 -16.21
N GLY A 55 -5.15 -12.79 -15.16
CA GLY A 55 -4.88 -14.16 -14.72
C GLY A 55 -3.72 -14.29 -13.72
N THR A 56 -3.07 -13.18 -13.34
CA THR A 56 -2.01 -13.17 -12.33
C THR A 56 -2.39 -12.45 -11.03
N GLU A 57 -3.68 -12.12 -10.86
CA GLU A 57 -4.21 -11.32 -9.76
C GLU A 57 -3.85 -11.90 -8.39
N ALA A 58 -3.90 -13.23 -8.26
CA ALA A 58 -3.53 -13.92 -7.03
C ALA A 58 -2.05 -13.74 -6.67
N GLN A 59 -1.16 -13.75 -7.66
CA GLN A 59 0.28 -13.59 -7.45
C GLN A 59 0.61 -12.14 -7.09
N ILE A 60 0.09 -11.19 -7.88
CA ILE A 60 0.25 -9.75 -7.62
C ILE A 60 -0.23 -9.40 -6.22
N TRP A 61 -1.39 -9.94 -5.84
CA TRP A 61 -1.92 -9.74 -4.51
C TRP A 61 -1.04 -10.33 -3.40
N SER A 62 -0.52 -11.54 -3.61
CA SER A 62 0.40 -12.19 -2.66
C SER A 62 1.66 -11.37 -2.47
N ASP A 63 2.27 -10.91 -3.56
CA ASP A 63 3.50 -10.11 -3.53
C ASP A 63 3.29 -8.79 -2.77
N MET A 64 2.16 -8.13 -3.01
CA MET A 64 1.79 -6.90 -2.29
C MET A 64 1.51 -7.16 -0.80
N ALA A 65 0.83 -8.25 -0.46
CA ALA A 65 0.57 -8.61 0.93
C ALA A 65 1.87 -8.94 1.69
N GLU A 66 2.82 -9.63 1.04
CA GLU A 66 4.13 -9.91 1.61
C GLU A 66 4.93 -8.63 1.83
N LEU A 67 4.96 -7.72 0.84
CA LEU A 67 5.62 -6.43 0.95
C LEU A 67 5.07 -5.60 2.13
N ILE A 68 3.75 -5.47 2.22
CA ILE A 68 3.09 -4.74 3.33
C ILE A 68 3.39 -5.41 4.67
N THR A 69 3.45 -6.74 4.72
CA THR A 69 3.82 -7.48 5.94
C THR A 69 5.25 -7.14 6.39
N ALA A 70 6.21 -7.09 5.45
CA ALA A 70 7.58 -6.71 5.73
C ALA A 70 7.67 -5.24 6.21
N MET A 71 6.98 -4.32 5.53
CA MET A 71 6.91 -2.91 5.95
C MET A 71 6.30 -2.74 7.33
N ASN A 72 5.27 -3.53 7.67
CA ASN A 72 4.64 -3.50 8.99
C ASN A 72 5.58 -3.98 10.10
N ALA A 73 6.49 -4.90 9.81
CA ALA A 73 7.52 -5.30 10.78
C ALA A 73 8.45 -4.12 11.11
N GLU A 74 8.88 -3.36 10.10
CA GLU A 74 9.71 -2.16 10.27
C GLU A 74 8.96 -1.03 11.00
N LEU A 75 7.70 -0.76 10.61
CA LEU A 75 6.85 0.24 11.25
C LEU A 75 6.63 -0.09 12.74
N ARG A 76 6.39 -1.36 13.04
CA ARG A 76 6.25 -1.83 14.42
C ARG A 76 7.54 -1.65 15.23
N ALA A 77 8.71 -1.88 14.62
CA ALA A 77 10.01 -1.70 15.28
C ALA A 77 10.26 -0.25 15.71
N VAL A 78 9.73 0.72 14.95
CA VAL A 78 9.86 2.17 15.27
C VAL A 78 8.66 2.75 16.02
N GLY A 79 7.67 1.92 16.39
CA GLY A 79 6.47 2.37 17.10
C GLY A 79 5.47 3.15 16.24
N ALA A 80 5.58 3.04 14.91
CA ALA A 80 4.68 3.66 13.94
C ALA A 80 3.39 2.84 13.73
N HIS A 81 2.40 3.43 13.05
CA HIS A 81 1.17 2.73 12.71
C HIS A 81 1.39 1.76 11.55
N GLU A 82 0.91 0.52 11.68
CA GLU A 82 0.93 -0.46 10.59
C GLU A 82 0.00 -0.03 9.43
N LEU A 83 0.38 -0.40 8.22
CA LEU A 83 -0.42 -0.36 7.00
C LEU A 83 -1.44 -1.49 7.01
N LYS A 84 -2.63 -1.22 6.47
CA LYS A 84 -3.70 -2.17 6.27
C LYS A 84 -3.90 -2.36 4.79
N ILE A 85 -4.10 -3.60 4.42
CA ILE A 85 -4.48 -3.99 3.08
C ILE A 85 -5.82 -4.73 3.19
N VAL A 86 -6.68 -4.65 2.17
CA VAL A 86 -7.95 -5.40 2.15
C VAL A 86 -7.66 -6.90 2.10
N ASP A 87 -8.66 -7.78 2.04
CA ASP A 87 -8.41 -9.19 1.74
C ASP A 87 -8.49 -9.45 0.23
N TYR A 88 -7.97 -10.61 -0.22
CA TYR A 88 -7.94 -10.96 -1.64
C TYR A 88 -9.32 -10.96 -2.31
N ARG A 89 -10.38 -11.37 -1.61
CA ARG A 89 -11.73 -11.38 -2.19
C ARG A 89 -12.24 -9.96 -2.40
N THR A 90 -11.97 -9.09 -1.44
CA THR A 90 -12.29 -7.66 -1.56
C THR A 90 -11.49 -7.02 -2.70
N PHE A 91 -10.22 -7.38 -2.87
CA PHE A 91 -9.41 -6.94 -4.00
C PHE A 91 -10.01 -7.36 -5.36
N LEU A 92 -10.40 -8.62 -5.52
CA LEU A 92 -11.06 -9.10 -6.73
C LEU A 92 -12.39 -8.38 -7.00
N ALA A 93 -13.21 -8.17 -5.96
CA ALA A 93 -14.48 -7.47 -6.13
C ALA A 93 -14.29 -6.02 -6.61
N LEU A 94 -13.22 -5.36 -6.16
CA LEU A 94 -12.88 -4.00 -6.59
C LEU A 94 -12.34 -3.98 -8.04
N LEU A 95 -11.58 -5.01 -8.46
CA LEU A 95 -11.18 -5.19 -9.87
C LEU A 95 -12.40 -5.34 -10.79
N ASP A 96 -13.34 -6.20 -10.42
CA ASP A 96 -14.55 -6.46 -11.21
C ASP A 96 -15.43 -5.20 -11.33
N THR A 97 -15.52 -4.40 -10.26
CA THR A 97 -16.28 -3.13 -10.26
C THR A 97 -15.64 -2.08 -11.18
N GLY A 98 -14.32 -2.12 -11.39
CA GLY A 98 -13.61 -1.27 -12.36
C GLY A 98 -13.82 -1.68 -13.82
N SER A 99 -14.53 -2.80 -14.07
CA SER A 99 -14.77 -3.38 -15.39
C SER A 99 -16.11 -2.96 -16.00
N GLU A 100 -16.95 -2.22 -15.27
CA GLU A 100 -18.21 -1.72 -15.84
C GLU A 100 -17.89 -0.67 -16.92
N PRO A 101 -18.30 -0.89 -18.19
CA PRO A 101 -18.22 0.17 -19.18
C PRO A 101 -19.11 1.32 -18.69
N PHE A 102 -18.57 2.53 -18.65
CA PHE A 102 -19.38 3.74 -18.65
C PHE A 102 -20.13 3.75 -19.99
N ASP A 103 -21.30 3.12 -20.04
CA ASP A 103 -22.24 3.29 -21.13
C ASP A 103 -22.71 4.75 -21.10
N ALA A 104 -22.19 5.54 -22.03
CA ALA A 104 -22.59 6.92 -22.32
C ALA A 104 -23.25 7.00 -23.70
#